data_AF-A0A1Y2MLZ0-F1
#
_entry.id   AF-A0A1Y2MLZ0-F1
#
_cell.length_a   1.000
_cell.length_b   1.000
_cell.length_c   1.000
_cell.angle_alpha   90.00
_cell.angle_beta   90.00
_cell.angle_gamma   90.00
#
_symmetry.space_group_name_H-M   'P 1'
#
loop_
_entity.id
_entity.type
_entity.pdbx_description
1 polymer ?
#
loop_
_entity_poly.entity_id
_entity_poly.type
_entity_poly.pdbx_seq_one_letter_code
_entity_poly.pdbx_strand_id
1 'polypeptide(L)'
;MSPAERGEPTAPQAGAPADRRASRILATAEADRIRAHTEQVRTDTAERWRHQHAEAREQRASARRAARARAWARRWSGVRAAASVAVRSAPALAGVAACVAPTAIATRGQYEFGAEVMRLGAMAVLVPVMLEGAAWMLAWQRYQAVAAGDPATRLTAGVWALAGAAAGLNFWHGATGLSGSVQVGVTYGVASVVGFGLVELLARHRAGGSPRARERRARRRLALARAVRFPRVSWAAWSMRVAHGSATAPEQVWRQVWESSTSAAAVDPGAVPPERKAAAAAVVPPPLAPADEPSERSERPEGNDTCSVTAHGDQLPAAVAPSHSGGGVGERADRADLRRRAADARVQDLAELLCSGAAVTGEQAGVIFGVSERTGRRLVAEAKTTCDQPPAAAPGAAGGDDTHAAAVPGAGEQHRLLQFPGAESPHAGRSA
;
A
#
# COMPACT_ATOMS: atom_id res chain seq x y z
N MET A 1 -101.08 50.01 35.86
CA MET A 1 -102.21 49.08 35.75
C MET A 1 -101.78 47.87 34.93
N SER A 2 -101.46 46.75 35.57
CA SER A 2 -102.11 45.44 35.34
C SER A 2 -101.33 44.35 36.08
N PRO A 3 -102.03 43.37 36.67
CA PRO A 3 -101.59 42.68 37.87
C PRO A 3 -101.11 41.25 37.64
N ALA A 4 -100.25 40.82 38.54
CA ALA A 4 -100.17 39.50 39.17
C ALA A 4 -100.84 38.29 38.48
N GLU A 5 -100.01 37.32 38.09
CA GLU A 5 -100.34 35.90 38.26
C GLU A 5 -99.30 35.25 39.18
N ARG A 6 -99.71 35.12 40.45
CA ARG A 6 -99.08 34.25 41.45
C ARG A 6 -99.42 32.81 41.05
N GLY A 7 -98.47 32.11 40.45
CA GLY A 7 -98.53 30.66 40.29
C GLY A 7 -98.46 29.98 41.65
N GLU A 8 -99.51 29.23 41.99
CA GLU A 8 -99.63 28.40 43.18
C GLU A 8 -98.46 27.41 43.32
N PRO A 9 -97.84 27.28 44.51
CA PRO A 9 -96.93 26.19 44.79
C PRO A 9 -97.75 24.90 45.00
N THR A 10 -97.85 24.08 43.95
CA THR A 10 -98.46 22.75 44.03
C THR A 10 -97.62 21.89 44.98
N ALA A 11 -98.20 21.54 46.12
CA ALA A 11 -97.58 20.69 47.12
C ALA A 11 -97.19 19.33 46.51
N PRO A 12 -95.98 18.81 46.78
CA PRO A 12 -95.52 17.55 46.21
C PRO A 12 -96.36 16.40 46.77
N GLN A 13 -97.19 15.82 45.92
CA GLN A 13 -97.88 14.56 46.21
C GLN A 13 -96.84 13.51 46.61
N ALA A 14 -97.00 12.95 47.81
CA ALA A 14 -96.16 11.90 48.34
C ALA A 14 -96.37 10.61 47.53
N GLY A 15 -95.64 10.50 46.42
CA GLY A 15 -95.58 9.31 45.58
C GLY A 15 -95.17 8.08 46.38
N ALA A 16 -95.87 6.98 46.10
CA ALA A 16 -95.83 5.71 46.80
C ALA A 16 -94.37 5.20 47.01
N PRO A 17 -94.07 4.62 48.18
CA PRO A 17 -92.70 4.18 48.53
C PRO A 17 -92.11 3.08 47.63
N ALA A 18 -92.95 2.43 46.81
CA ALA A 18 -92.53 1.42 45.84
C ALA A 18 -91.75 2.01 44.65
N ASP A 19 -92.17 3.17 44.13
CA ASP A 19 -91.56 3.80 42.94
C ASP A 19 -90.15 4.34 43.24
N ARG A 20 -89.90 4.74 44.50
CA ARG A 20 -88.57 5.21 44.95
C ARG A 20 -87.54 4.09 45.09
N ARG A 21 -87.97 2.83 45.21
CA ARG A 21 -87.07 1.67 45.23
C ARG A 21 -86.73 1.24 43.80
N ALA A 22 -87.73 1.20 42.92
CA ALA A 22 -87.52 0.91 41.50
C ALA A 22 -86.59 1.94 40.84
N SER A 23 -86.78 3.24 41.09
CA SER A 23 -85.90 4.29 40.55
C SER A 23 -84.46 4.20 41.06
N ARG A 24 -84.28 3.82 42.34
CA ARG A 24 -82.94 3.58 42.91
C ARG A 24 -82.25 2.39 42.26
N ILE A 25 -82.95 1.28 42.07
CA ILE A 25 -82.41 0.07 41.43
C ILE A 25 -81.97 0.38 40.00
N LEU A 26 -82.82 1.07 39.22
CA LEU A 26 -82.48 1.50 37.86
C LEU A 26 -81.28 2.46 37.84
N ALA A 27 -81.23 3.43 38.75
CA ALA A 27 -80.11 4.37 38.84
C ALA A 27 -78.78 3.66 39.19
N THR A 28 -78.79 2.68 40.10
CA THR A 28 -77.60 1.85 40.38
C THR A 28 -77.21 0.99 39.18
N ALA A 29 -78.17 0.36 38.50
CA ALA A 29 -77.88 -0.47 37.33
C ALA A 29 -77.29 0.36 36.17
N GLU A 30 -77.77 1.59 35.99
CA GLU A 30 -77.22 2.52 35.00
C GLU A 30 -75.84 3.03 35.40
N ALA A 31 -75.62 3.37 36.68
CA ALA A 31 -74.31 3.74 37.19
C ALA A 31 -73.27 2.62 37.03
N ASP A 32 -73.66 1.36 37.25
CA ASP A 32 -72.79 0.19 37.06
C ASP A 32 -72.47 -0.04 35.58
N ARG A 33 -73.43 0.15 34.67
CA ARG A 33 -73.19 0.10 33.21
C ARG A 33 -72.22 1.18 32.77
N ILE A 34 -72.39 2.41 33.25
CA ILE A 34 -71.49 3.53 32.95
C ILE A 34 -70.09 3.21 33.48
N ARG A 35 -69.97 2.71 34.72
CA ARG A 35 -68.68 2.33 35.31
C ARG A 35 -67.99 1.23 34.51
N ALA A 36 -68.70 0.17 34.15
CA ALA A 36 -68.18 -0.93 33.34
C ALA A 36 -67.70 -0.44 31.96
N HIS A 37 -68.48 0.41 31.30
CA HIS A 37 -68.10 1.01 30.02
C HIS A 37 -66.87 1.92 30.15
N THR A 38 -66.79 2.76 31.20
CA THR A 38 -65.61 3.61 31.41
C THR A 38 -64.34 2.81 31.68
N GLU A 39 -64.45 1.68 32.38
CA GLU A 39 -63.30 0.81 32.63
C GLU A 39 -62.85 0.09 31.36
N GLN A 40 -63.79 -0.38 30.54
CA GLN A 40 -63.49 -0.94 29.21
C GLN A 40 -62.78 0.07 28.31
N VAL A 41 -63.24 1.33 28.29
CA VAL A 41 -62.57 2.38 27.51
C VAL A 41 -61.15 2.66 28.04
N ARG A 42 -60.93 2.59 29.36
CA ARG A 42 -59.59 2.77 29.95
C ARG A 42 -58.65 1.61 29.62
N THR A 43 -59.13 0.36 29.67
CA THR A 43 -58.32 -0.79 29.29
C THR A 43 -57.97 -0.75 27.82
N ASP A 44 -58.94 -0.48 26.95
CA ASP A 44 -58.72 -0.40 25.50
C ASP A 44 -57.75 0.72 25.12
N THR A 45 -57.87 1.89 25.75
CA THR A 45 -56.96 3.01 25.51
C THR A 45 -55.56 2.73 26.03
N ALA A 46 -55.42 2.07 27.18
CA ALA A 46 -54.13 1.65 27.72
C ALA A 46 -53.44 0.58 26.83
N GLU A 47 -54.19 -0.37 26.30
CA GLU A 47 -53.68 -1.39 25.38
C GLU A 47 -53.22 -0.76 24.05
N ARG A 48 -54.04 0.11 23.45
CA ARG A 48 -53.66 0.85 22.24
C ARG A 48 -52.39 1.67 22.46
N TRP A 49 -52.27 2.33 23.61
CA TRP A 49 -51.08 3.11 23.97
C TRP A 49 -49.83 2.22 24.10
N ARG A 50 -49.94 1.04 24.73
CA ARG A 50 -48.84 0.07 24.85
C ARG A 50 -48.41 -0.46 23.48
N HIS A 51 -49.37 -0.81 22.61
CA HIS A 51 -49.09 -1.25 21.25
C HIS A 51 -48.36 -0.17 20.44
N GLN A 52 -48.86 1.06 20.46
CA GLN A 52 -48.21 2.19 19.77
C GLN A 52 -46.79 2.46 20.28
N HIS A 53 -46.56 2.36 21.59
CA HIS A 53 -45.22 2.54 22.15
C HIS A 53 -44.26 1.40 21.81
N ALA A 54 -44.75 0.15 21.75
CA ALA A 54 -43.96 -1.00 21.34
C ALA A 54 -43.53 -0.87 19.87
N GLU A 55 -44.49 -0.55 18.99
CA GLU A 55 -44.22 -0.30 17.57
C GLU A 55 -43.24 0.85 17.36
N ALA A 56 -43.42 1.96 18.08
CA ALA A 56 -42.50 3.10 18.00
C ALA A 56 -41.08 2.75 18.47
N ARG A 57 -40.92 1.89 19.47
CA ARG A 57 -39.60 1.40 19.92
C ARG A 57 -38.96 0.49 18.88
N GLU A 58 -39.73 -0.39 18.27
CA GLU A 58 -39.25 -1.29 17.22
C GLU A 58 -38.83 -0.52 15.97
N GLN A 59 -39.62 0.46 15.54
CA GLN A 59 -39.28 1.36 14.43
C GLN A 59 -38.00 2.16 14.71
N ARG A 60 -37.80 2.66 15.93
CA ARG A 60 -36.55 3.35 16.31
C ARG A 60 -35.37 2.39 16.33
N ALA A 61 -35.55 1.16 16.81
CA ALA A 61 -34.50 0.14 16.83
C ALA A 61 -34.11 -0.28 15.40
N SER A 62 -35.08 -0.50 14.51
CA SER A 62 -34.85 -0.86 13.11
C SER A 62 -34.20 0.30 12.35
N ALA A 63 -34.64 1.55 12.56
CA ALA A 63 -34.00 2.73 11.99
C ALA A 63 -32.55 2.90 12.45
N ARG A 64 -32.24 2.65 13.73
CA ARG A 64 -30.86 2.67 14.25
C ARG A 64 -30.01 1.55 13.65
N ARG A 65 -30.55 0.34 13.50
CA ARG A 65 -29.86 -0.78 12.83
C ARG A 65 -29.57 -0.44 11.36
N ALA A 66 -30.56 0.10 10.64
CA ALA A 66 -30.39 0.53 9.26
C ALA A 66 -29.37 1.68 9.13
N ALA A 67 -29.38 2.66 10.03
CA ALA A 67 -28.40 3.75 10.04
C ALA A 67 -26.98 3.25 10.30
N ARG A 68 -26.80 2.31 11.24
CA ARG A 68 -25.51 1.63 11.49
C ARG A 68 -25.07 0.81 10.29
N ALA A 69 -25.96 0.04 9.67
CA ALA A 69 -25.68 -0.73 8.47
C ALA A 69 -25.26 0.18 7.30
N ARG A 70 -25.94 1.32 7.10
CA ARG A 70 -25.56 2.33 6.09
C ARG A 70 -24.22 3.01 6.41
N ALA A 71 -23.95 3.34 7.67
CA ALA A 71 -22.68 3.93 8.07
C ALA A 71 -21.51 2.95 7.90
N TRP A 72 -21.74 1.68 8.23
CA TRP A 72 -20.80 0.59 7.98
C TRP A 72 -20.60 0.40 6.47
N ALA A 73 -21.67 0.26 5.69
CA ALA A 73 -21.61 0.15 4.23
C ALA A 73 -20.87 1.33 3.58
N ARG A 74 -21.04 2.57 4.07
CA ARG A 74 -20.28 3.75 3.60
C ARG A 74 -18.80 3.70 3.93
N ARG A 75 -18.43 3.20 5.12
CA ARG A 75 -17.02 2.94 5.47
C ARG A 75 -16.43 1.89 4.54
N TRP A 76 -17.17 0.82 4.28
CA TRP A 76 -16.73 -0.27 3.39
C TRP A 76 -16.79 0.09 1.91
N SER A 77 -17.64 1.03 1.49
CA SER A 77 -17.66 1.53 0.11
C SER A 77 -16.44 2.39 -0.18
N GLY A 78 -15.94 3.16 0.79
CA GLY A 78 -14.65 3.86 0.67
C GLY A 78 -13.48 2.88 0.55
N VAL A 79 -13.48 1.82 1.34
CA VAL A 79 -12.49 0.73 1.24
C VAL A 79 -12.61 -0.02 -0.09
N ARG A 80 -13.83 -0.28 -0.59
CA ARG A 80 -14.07 -0.93 -1.88
C ARG A 80 -13.75 -0.05 -3.08
N ALA A 81 -13.99 1.26 -2.99
CA ALA A 81 -13.59 2.22 -4.01
C ALA A 81 -12.06 2.33 -4.10
N ALA A 82 -11.39 2.42 -2.95
CA ALA A 82 -9.92 2.33 -2.87
C ALA A 82 -9.40 0.98 -3.38
N ALA A 83 -10.10 -0.13 -3.06
CA ALA A 83 -9.78 -1.44 -3.59
C ALA A 83 -9.99 -1.51 -5.11
N SER A 84 -11.03 -0.90 -5.67
CA SER A 84 -11.31 -0.94 -7.12
C SER A 84 -10.28 -0.16 -7.96
N VAL A 85 -9.73 0.93 -7.41
CA VAL A 85 -8.57 1.63 -8.00
C VAL A 85 -7.32 0.73 -7.92
N ALA A 86 -7.20 -0.04 -6.83
CA ALA A 86 -6.13 -1.01 -6.67
C ALA A 86 -6.31 -2.29 -7.54
N VAL A 87 -7.51 -2.61 -8.05
CA VAL A 87 -7.79 -3.77 -8.94
C VAL A 87 -7.05 -3.69 -10.27
N ARG A 88 -6.72 -2.49 -10.75
CA ARG A 88 -5.84 -2.30 -11.92
C ARG A 88 -4.36 -2.58 -11.63
N SER A 89 -3.99 -2.78 -10.37
CA SER A 89 -2.69 -3.28 -9.94
C SER A 89 -2.84 -4.66 -9.28
N ALA A 90 -3.54 -5.57 -9.97
CA ALA A 90 -3.91 -6.91 -9.49
C ALA A 90 -2.80 -7.69 -8.73
N PRO A 91 -1.50 -7.66 -9.11
CA PRO A 91 -0.45 -8.31 -8.33
C PRO A 91 -0.12 -7.59 -7.01
N ALA A 92 -0.26 -6.26 -6.97
CA ALA A 92 -0.11 -5.47 -5.75
C ALA A 92 -1.29 -5.68 -4.81
N LEU A 93 -2.52 -5.79 -5.34
CA LEU A 93 -3.69 -6.10 -4.52
C LEU A 93 -3.75 -7.51 -3.98
N ALA A 94 -3.36 -8.51 -4.77
CA ALA A 94 -3.21 -9.87 -4.26
C ALA A 94 -2.20 -9.88 -3.10
N GLY A 95 -1.11 -9.10 -3.22
CA GLY A 95 -0.17 -8.85 -2.13
C GLY A 95 -0.82 -8.16 -0.93
N VAL A 96 -1.57 -7.07 -1.12
CA VAL A 96 -2.23 -6.32 -0.04
C VAL A 96 -3.30 -7.19 0.65
N ALA A 97 -4.16 -7.87 -0.09
CA ALA A 97 -5.18 -8.75 0.45
C ALA A 97 -4.56 -9.93 1.21
N ALA A 98 -3.50 -10.53 0.67
CA ALA A 98 -2.72 -11.57 1.34
C ALA A 98 -2.03 -11.08 2.61
N CYS A 99 -1.76 -9.77 2.76
CA CYS A 99 -1.22 -9.19 4.00
C CYS A 99 -2.33 -8.81 4.99
N VAL A 100 -3.41 -8.18 4.52
CA VAL A 100 -4.46 -7.60 5.36
C VAL A 100 -5.26 -8.68 6.08
N ALA A 101 -5.61 -9.78 5.42
CA ALA A 101 -6.42 -10.83 6.04
C ALA A 101 -5.70 -11.51 7.23
N PRO A 102 -4.43 -11.95 7.12
CA PRO A 102 -3.66 -12.44 8.26
C PRO A 102 -3.48 -11.38 9.36
N THR A 103 -3.18 -10.12 9.00
CA THR A 103 -3.04 -9.04 10.00
C THR A 103 -4.32 -8.82 10.79
N ALA A 104 -5.50 -8.87 10.15
CA ALA A 104 -6.79 -8.72 10.83
C ALA A 104 -7.09 -9.88 11.80
N ILE A 105 -6.66 -11.10 11.46
CA ILE A 105 -6.78 -12.26 12.35
C ILE A 105 -5.78 -12.14 13.51
N ALA A 106 -4.53 -11.76 13.22
CA ALA A 106 -3.46 -11.63 14.21
C ALA A 106 -3.74 -10.51 15.23
N THR A 107 -4.32 -9.39 14.81
CA THR A 107 -4.66 -8.25 15.70
C THR A 107 -5.62 -8.67 16.81
N ARG A 108 -6.55 -9.59 16.53
CA ARG A 108 -7.44 -10.14 17.56
C ARG A 108 -6.65 -10.96 18.59
N GLY A 109 -5.81 -11.90 18.14
CA GLY A 109 -5.00 -12.72 19.05
C GLY A 109 -4.01 -11.88 19.88
N GLN A 110 -3.40 -10.85 19.29
CA GLN A 110 -2.54 -9.89 19.99
C GLN A 110 -3.29 -9.08 21.04
N TYR A 111 -4.52 -8.65 20.73
CA TYR A 111 -5.39 -7.96 21.70
C TYR A 111 -5.79 -8.88 22.86
N GLU A 112 -6.24 -10.10 22.57
CA GLU A 112 -6.61 -11.09 23.59
C GLU A 112 -5.41 -11.41 24.48
N PHE A 113 -4.21 -11.57 23.91
CA PHE A 113 -2.97 -11.72 24.68
C PHE A 113 -2.70 -10.51 25.61
N GLY A 114 -2.81 -9.28 25.10
CA GLY A 114 -2.65 -8.08 25.91
C GLY A 114 -3.69 -7.96 27.04
N ALA A 115 -4.92 -8.40 26.78
CA ALA A 115 -6.03 -8.32 27.72
C ALA A 115 -5.98 -9.44 28.79
N GLU A 116 -5.76 -10.68 28.39
CA GLU A 116 -5.89 -11.86 29.24
C GLU A 116 -4.56 -12.24 29.91
N VAL A 117 -3.46 -12.19 29.16
CA VAL A 117 -2.14 -12.62 29.66
C VAL A 117 -1.42 -11.46 30.34
N MET A 118 -1.31 -10.32 29.65
CA MET A 118 -0.62 -9.14 30.21
C MET A 118 -1.49 -8.30 31.15
N ARG A 119 -2.81 -8.56 31.19
CA ARG A 119 -3.79 -7.85 32.04
C ARG A 119 -3.72 -6.33 31.89
N LEU A 120 -3.48 -5.84 30.68
CA LEU A 120 -3.33 -4.40 30.38
C LEU A 120 -4.66 -3.64 30.35
N GLY A 121 -5.79 -4.34 30.49
CA GLY A 121 -7.13 -3.75 30.45
C GLY A 121 -7.36 -2.98 29.14
N ALA A 122 -7.77 -1.72 29.24
CA ALA A 122 -7.98 -0.86 28.07
C ALA A 122 -6.71 -0.62 27.24
N MET A 123 -5.52 -0.77 27.81
CA MET A 123 -4.25 -0.59 27.10
C MET A 123 -3.87 -1.81 26.24
N ALA A 124 -4.62 -2.91 26.31
CA ALA A 124 -4.38 -4.10 25.48
C ALA A 124 -4.43 -3.78 23.98
N VAL A 125 -5.18 -2.75 23.57
CA VAL A 125 -5.22 -2.26 22.17
C VAL A 125 -3.88 -1.71 21.69
N LEU A 126 -2.99 -1.27 22.58
CA LEU A 126 -1.68 -0.75 22.21
C LEU A 126 -0.74 -1.85 21.72
N VAL A 127 -0.91 -3.10 22.20
CA VAL A 127 -0.07 -4.24 21.81
C VAL A 127 -0.13 -4.48 20.29
N PRO A 128 -1.30 -4.71 19.66
CA PRO A 128 -1.37 -4.87 18.22
C PRO A 128 -0.94 -3.61 17.47
N VAL A 129 -1.29 -2.41 17.97
CA VAL A 129 -0.91 -1.15 17.31
C VAL A 129 0.61 -0.98 17.25
N MET A 130 1.32 -1.30 18.32
CA MET A 130 2.78 -1.21 18.36
C MET A 130 3.45 -2.27 17.50
N LEU A 131 2.98 -3.52 17.56
CA LEU A 131 3.57 -4.64 16.80
C LEU A 131 3.35 -4.47 15.30
N GLU A 132 2.10 -4.23 14.89
CA GLU A 132 1.76 -4.00 13.49
C GLU A 132 2.41 -2.69 13.01
N GLY A 133 2.37 -1.62 13.81
CA GLY A 133 3.00 -0.35 13.48
C GLY A 133 4.51 -0.47 13.26
N ALA A 134 5.21 -1.21 14.12
CA ALA A 134 6.64 -1.48 13.95
C ALA A 134 6.92 -2.30 12.70
N ALA A 135 6.10 -3.33 12.41
CA ALA A 135 6.23 -4.14 11.20
C ALA A 135 6.03 -3.30 9.92
N TRP A 136 4.97 -2.47 9.88
CA TRP A 136 4.70 -1.55 8.78
C TRP A 136 5.81 -0.53 8.58
N MET A 137 6.31 0.07 9.67
CA MET A 137 7.40 1.04 9.61
C MET A 137 8.69 0.42 9.07
N LEU A 138 9.06 -0.78 9.53
CA LEU A 138 10.25 -1.49 9.01
C LEU A 138 10.08 -1.91 7.55
N ALA A 139 8.88 -2.39 7.16
CA ALA A 139 8.58 -2.73 5.78
C ALA A 139 8.67 -1.50 4.86
N TRP A 140 8.15 -0.35 5.31
CA TRP A 140 8.24 0.92 4.60
C TRP A 140 9.68 1.41 4.45
N GLN A 141 10.44 1.47 5.55
CA GLN A 141 11.86 1.87 5.50
C GLN A 141 12.68 0.96 4.61
N ARG A 142 12.38 -0.35 4.63
CA ARG A 142 13.01 -1.32 3.75
C ARG A 142 12.69 -1.05 2.29
N TYR A 143 11.43 -0.77 1.96
CA TYR A 143 11.02 -0.41 0.62
C TYR A 143 11.77 0.83 0.12
N GLN A 144 11.86 1.88 0.95
CA GLN A 144 12.60 3.10 0.64
C GLN A 144 14.09 2.82 0.41
N ALA A 145 14.73 2.03 1.28
CA ALA A 145 16.14 1.64 1.12
C ALA A 145 16.38 0.86 -0.18
N VAL A 146 15.50 -0.10 -0.52
CA VAL A 146 15.62 -0.87 -1.78
C VAL A 146 15.40 0.04 -3.00
N ALA A 147 14.45 0.97 -2.93
CA ALA A 147 14.19 1.93 -4.00
C ALA A 147 15.36 2.89 -4.21
N ALA A 148 16.02 3.32 -3.13
CA ALA A 148 17.24 4.14 -3.17
C ALA A 148 18.49 3.35 -3.62
N GLY A 149 18.43 2.01 -3.63
CA GLY A 149 19.57 1.14 -3.96
C GLY A 149 20.52 0.89 -2.78
N ASP A 150 20.08 1.21 -1.57
CA ASP A 150 20.82 1.07 -0.32
C ASP A 150 20.78 -0.37 0.23
N PRO A 151 21.76 -0.77 1.05
CA PRO A 151 21.77 -2.07 1.70
C PRO A 151 20.64 -2.18 2.73
N ALA A 152 19.56 -2.87 2.34
CA ALA A 152 18.41 -3.11 3.21
C ALA A 152 18.53 -4.35 4.11
N THR A 153 19.73 -4.90 4.33
CA THR A 153 19.93 -6.17 5.04
C THR A 153 19.51 -6.09 6.51
N ARG A 154 19.88 -5.01 7.21
CA ARG A 154 19.50 -4.80 8.62
C ARG A 154 17.99 -4.68 8.79
N LEU A 155 17.35 -3.91 7.90
CA LEU A 155 15.90 -3.76 7.88
C LEU A 155 15.21 -5.10 7.56
N THR A 156 15.77 -5.87 6.63
CA THR A 156 15.29 -7.22 6.30
C THR A 156 15.37 -8.14 7.52
N ALA A 157 16.51 -8.17 8.21
CA ALA A 157 16.66 -8.94 9.44
C ALA A 157 15.65 -8.52 10.52
N GLY A 158 15.42 -7.21 10.69
CA GLY A 158 14.42 -6.67 11.61
C GLY A 158 13.00 -7.15 11.28
N VAL A 159 12.60 -7.14 10.01
CA VAL A 159 11.27 -7.64 9.65
C VAL A 159 11.16 -9.16 9.82
N TRP A 160 12.21 -9.93 9.52
CA TRP A 160 12.20 -11.38 9.79
C TRP A 160 12.15 -11.70 11.28
N ALA A 161 12.80 -10.89 12.13
CA ALA A 161 12.70 -11.03 13.58
C ALA A 161 11.26 -10.77 14.08
N LEU A 162 10.60 -9.72 13.58
CA LEU A 162 9.19 -9.45 13.90
C LEU A 162 8.25 -10.53 13.36
N ALA A 163 8.47 -11.01 12.13
CA ALA A 163 7.70 -12.10 11.55
C ALA A 163 7.85 -13.40 12.37
N GLY A 164 9.07 -13.69 12.85
CA GLY A 164 9.33 -14.81 13.75
C GLY A 164 8.64 -14.68 15.10
N ALA A 165 8.69 -13.48 15.71
CA ALA A 165 7.98 -13.21 16.95
C ALA A 165 6.45 -13.36 16.79
N ALA A 166 5.89 -12.81 15.70
CA ALA A 166 4.48 -12.96 15.38
C ALA A 166 4.10 -14.43 15.15
N ALA A 167 4.92 -15.19 14.43
CA ALA A 167 4.72 -16.61 14.22
C ALA A 167 4.76 -17.40 15.54
N GLY A 168 5.65 -17.05 16.48
CA GLY A 168 5.71 -17.64 17.81
C GLY A 168 4.45 -17.37 18.63
N LEU A 169 3.97 -16.13 18.64
CA LEU A 169 2.72 -15.76 19.33
C LEU A 169 1.51 -16.48 18.73
N ASN A 170 1.43 -16.53 17.40
CA ASN A 170 0.35 -17.20 16.69
C ASN A 170 0.38 -18.72 16.88
N PHE A 171 1.58 -19.32 16.93
CA PHE A 171 1.76 -20.73 17.30
C PHE A 171 1.27 -21.00 18.72
N TRP A 172 1.73 -20.21 19.69
CA TRP A 172 1.35 -20.36 21.08
C TRP A 172 -0.17 -20.24 21.27
N HIS A 173 -0.77 -19.21 20.68
CA HIS A 173 -2.21 -18.97 20.75
C HIS A 173 -3.00 -20.12 20.11
N GLY A 174 -2.59 -20.57 18.91
CA GLY A 174 -3.24 -21.70 18.25
C GLY A 174 -3.06 -23.04 18.97
N ALA A 175 -1.96 -23.23 19.71
CA ALA A 175 -1.67 -24.46 20.45
C ALA A 175 -2.33 -24.52 21.83
N THR A 176 -2.52 -23.37 22.50
CA THR A 176 -3.00 -23.30 23.90
C THR A 176 -4.42 -22.76 24.06
N GLY A 177 -5.05 -22.28 22.98
CA GLY A 177 -6.43 -21.78 23.03
C GLY A 177 -7.46 -22.86 23.42
N LEU A 178 -8.70 -22.43 23.71
CA LEU A 178 -9.82 -23.29 24.15
C LEU A 178 -10.11 -24.47 23.20
N SER A 179 -9.81 -24.31 21.92
CA SER A 179 -9.92 -25.36 20.89
C SER A 179 -8.57 -25.65 20.24
N GLY A 180 -7.49 -25.30 20.94
CA GLY A 180 -6.13 -25.31 20.43
C GLY A 180 -5.58 -26.72 20.26
N SER A 181 -4.79 -26.91 19.22
CA SER A 181 -3.97 -28.10 19.03
C SER A 181 -2.62 -27.68 18.48
N VAL A 182 -1.59 -28.49 18.68
CA VAL A 182 -0.26 -28.21 18.12
C VAL A 182 -0.35 -28.01 16.60
N GLN A 183 -1.22 -28.76 15.91
CA GLN A 183 -1.46 -28.61 14.48
C GLN A 183 -2.03 -27.24 14.10
N VAL A 184 -3.02 -26.73 14.85
CA VAL A 184 -3.59 -25.38 14.64
C VAL A 184 -2.51 -24.31 14.89
N GLY A 185 -1.74 -24.46 15.97
CA GLY A 185 -0.59 -23.60 16.27
C GLY A 185 0.42 -23.56 15.13
N VAL A 186 0.88 -24.71 14.63
CA VAL A 186 1.83 -24.78 13.50
C VAL A 186 1.26 -24.07 12.27
N THR A 187 -0.03 -24.30 11.96
CA THR A 187 -0.69 -23.69 10.81
C THR A 187 -0.68 -22.16 10.91
N TYR A 188 -1.02 -21.61 12.08
CA TYR A 188 -1.02 -20.17 12.32
C TYR A 188 0.39 -19.56 12.32
N GLY A 189 1.36 -20.25 12.93
CA GLY A 189 2.76 -19.85 12.90
C GLY A 189 3.32 -19.77 11.47
N VAL A 190 3.12 -20.83 10.68
CA VAL A 190 3.57 -20.88 9.28
C VAL A 190 2.87 -19.82 8.43
N ALA A 191 1.55 -19.65 8.56
CA ALA A 191 0.81 -18.62 7.82
C ALA A 191 1.38 -17.21 8.04
N SER A 192 1.85 -16.92 9.25
CA SER A 192 2.45 -15.63 9.62
C SER A 192 3.77 -15.37 8.89
N VAL A 193 4.60 -16.41 8.73
CA VAL A 193 5.89 -16.31 8.04
C VAL A 193 5.71 -16.28 6.52
N VAL A 194 4.78 -17.08 5.99
CA VAL A 194 4.51 -17.20 4.54
C VAL A 194 4.06 -15.86 3.95
N GLY A 195 3.19 -15.11 4.65
CA GLY A 195 2.77 -13.78 4.21
C GLY A 195 3.95 -12.84 3.97
N PHE A 196 4.90 -12.80 4.92
CA PHE A 196 6.10 -11.98 4.78
C PHE A 196 7.06 -12.52 3.70
N GLY A 197 7.24 -13.84 3.62
CA GLY A 197 8.04 -14.48 2.58
C GLY A 197 7.56 -14.16 1.16
N LEU A 198 6.24 -14.09 0.96
CA LEU A 198 5.64 -13.72 -0.33
C LEU A 198 5.92 -12.26 -0.69
N VAL A 199 5.80 -11.34 0.28
CA VAL A 199 6.15 -9.91 0.09
C VAL A 199 7.64 -9.76 -0.26
N GLU A 200 8.51 -10.49 0.43
CA GLU A 200 9.95 -10.53 0.14
C GLU A 200 10.22 -10.99 -1.29
N LEU A 201 9.59 -12.09 -1.71
CA LEU A 201 9.74 -12.67 -3.04
C LEU A 201 9.27 -11.68 -4.11
N LEU A 202 8.13 -11.04 -3.90
CA LEU A 202 7.57 -10.06 -4.81
C LEU A 202 8.44 -8.80 -4.91
N ALA A 203 8.95 -8.29 -3.79
CA ALA A 203 9.89 -7.17 -3.76
C ALA A 203 11.17 -7.49 -4.54
N ARG A 204 11.73 -8.69 -4.35
CA ARG A 204 12.92 -9.16 -5.09
C ARG A 204 12.66 -9.38 -6.58
N HIS A 205 11.47 -9.85 -6.93
CA HIS A 205 11.06 -10.04 -8.32
C HIS A 205 11.00 -8.68 -9.05
N ARG A 206 10.31 -7.69 -8.47
CA ARG A 206 10.23 -6.32 -9.02
C ARG A 206 11.59 -5.65 -9.09
N ALA A 207 12.38 -5.73 -8.02
CA ALA A 207 13.73 -5.20 -8.01
C ALA A 207 14.62 -5.86 -9.06
N GLY A 208 14.42 -7.16 -9.35
CA GLY A 208 15.22 -7.93 -10.30
C GLY A 208 15.02 -7.60 -11.78
N GLY A 209 13.92 -6.94 -12.15
CA GLY A 209 13.61 -6.60 -13.54
C GLY A 209 14.43 -5.43 -14.09
N SER A 210 14.91 -4.53 -13.22
CA SER A 210 15.60 -3.32 -13.67
C SER A 210 16.98 -3.63 -14.28
N PRO A 211 17.40 -2.94 -15.35
CA PRO A 211 18.74 -3.10 -15.93
C PRO A 211 19.85 -2.91 -14.89
N ARG A 212 19.71 -1.91 -14.01
CA ARG A 212 20.65 -1.64 -12.90
C ARG A 212 20.74 -2.81 -11.92
N ALA A 213 19.62 -3.48 -11.61
CA ALA A 213 19.64 -4.64 -10.72
C ALA A 213 20.26 -5.87 -11.37
N ARG A 214 20.04 -6.09 -12.68
CA ARG A 214 20.71 -7.13 -13.45
C ARG A 214 22.23 -6.93 -13.45
N GLU A 215 22.68 -5.70 -13.70
CA GLU A 215 24.10 -5.36 -13.66
C GLU A 215 24.70 -5.58 -12.25
N ARG A 216 24.04 -5.11 -11.19
CA ARG A 216 24.49 -5.36 -9.80
C ARG A 216 24.56 -6.84 -9.48
N ARG A 217 23.61 -7.66 -9.94
CA ARG A 217 23.64 -9.13 -9.77
C ARG A 217 24.81 -9.76 -10.53
N ALA A 218 25.05 -9.34 -11.77
CA ALA A 218 26.20 -9.80 -12.55
C ALA A 218 27.52 -9.46 -11.84
N ARG A 219 27.69 -8.22 -11.36
CA ARG A 219 28.86 -7.81 -10.57
C ARG A 219 29.04 -8.64 -9.30
N ARG A 220 27.96 -8.93 -8.56
CA ARG A 220 28.02 -9.80 -7.37
C ARG A 220 28.41 -11.24 -7.70
N ARG A 221 27.85 -11.82 -8.77
CA ARG A 221 28.20 -13.17 -9.23
C ARG A 221 29.65 -13.25 -9.66
N LEU A 222 30.14 -12.24 -10.38
CA LEU A 222 31.54 -12.14 -10.78
C LEU A 222 32.46 -12.01 -9.57
N ALA A 223 32.12 -11.16 -8.60
CA ALA A 223 32.86 -11.02 -7.36
C ALA A 223 32.91 -12.33 -6.56
N LEU A 224 31.79 -13.07 -6.48
CA LEU A 224 31.75 -14.37 -5.82
C LEU A 224 32.59 -15.41 -6.56
N ALA A 225 32.48 -15.48 -7.90
CA ALA A 225 33.29 -16.38 -8.72
C ALA A 225 34.79 -16.10 -8.54
N ARG A 226 35.18 -14.82 -8.46
CA ARG A 226 36.55 -14.39 -8.14
C ARG A 226 36.96 -14.80 -6.72
N ALA A 227 36.09 -14.62 -5.73
CA ALA A 227 36.38 -15.01 -4.35
C ALA A 227 36.60 -16.52 -4.20
N VAL A 228 35.83 -17.34 -4.92
CA VAL A 228 35.99 -18.80 -4.93
C VAL A 228 37.23 -19.23 -5.69
N ARG A 229 37.47 -18.68 -6.89
CA ARG A 229 38.58 -19.10 -7.76
C ARG A 229 39.94 -18.54 -7.33
N PHE A 230 39.95 -17.34 -6.76
CA PHE A 230 41.16 -16.60 -6.37
C PHE A 230 40.99 -16.01 -4.96
N PRO A 231 40.95 -16.84 -3.91
CA PRO A 231 40.63 -16.39 -2.55
C PRO A 231 41.66 -15.40 -1.99
N ARG A 232 42.96 -15.62 -2.26
CA ARG A 232 44.05 -14.73 -1.78
C ARG A 232 43.97 -13.33 -2.39
N VAL A 233 43.82 -13.24 -3.72
CA VAL A 233 43.68 -11.96 -4.44
C VAL A 233 42.42 -11.24 -3.99
N SER A 234 41.31 -11.97 -3.87
CA SER A 234 40.03 -11.40 -3.46
C SER A 234 40.06 -10.86 -2.04
N TRP A 235 40.76 -11.55 -1.12
CA TRP A 235 40.99 -11.07 0.24
C TRP A 235 41.85 -9.80 0.27
N ALA A 236 42.95 -9.76 -0.48
CA ALA A 236 43.82 -8.58 -0.55
C ALA A 236 43.12 -7.37 -1.20
N ALA A 237 42.32 -7.59 -2.25
CA ALA A 237 41.51 -6.54 -2.85
C ALA A 237 40.44 -6.02 -1.88
N TRP A 238 39.84 -6.91 -1.09
CA TRP A 238 38.88 -6.52 -0.05
C TRP A 238 39.54 -5.71 1.07
N SER A 239 40.68 -6.15 1.60
CA SER A 239 41.40 -5.45 2.67
C SER A 239 41.89 -4.08 2.22
N MET A 240 42.41 -3.97 0.98
CA MET A 240 42.81 -2.70 0.39
C MET A 240 41.62 -1.74 0.28
N ARG A 241 40.45 -2.24 -0.10
CA ARG A 241 39.23 -1.42 -0.16
C ARG A 241 38.75 -0.98 1.23
N VAL A 242 38.88 -1.80 2.25
CA VAL A 242 38.56 -1.41 3.64
C VAL A 242 39.48 -0.29 4.11
N ALA A 243 40.77 -0.35 3.76
CA ALA A 243 41.74 0.68 4.12
C ALA A 243 41.51 2.02 3.41
N HIS A 244 41.13 2.00 2.12
CA HIS A 244 40.94 3.21 1.30
C HIS A 244 39.49 3.76 1.31
N GLY A 245 38.54 3.05 1.93
CA GLY A 245 37.15 3.46 1.99
C GLY A 245 36.38 3.27 0.67
N SER A 246 35.25 3.99 0.52
CA SER A 246 34.33 3.81 -0.61
C SER A 246 34.70 4.58 -1.88
N ALA A 247 35.77 5.38 -1.86
CA ALA A 247 36.17 6.23 -2.98
C ALA A 247 36.69 5.42 -4.18
N THR A 248 37.32 4.27 -3.95
CA THR A 248 37.94 3.49 -5.03
C THR A 248 36.97 2.49 -5.65
N ALA A 249 36.90 2.45 -6.98
CA ALA A 249 36.05 1.52 -7.69
C ALA A 249 36.50 0.06 -7.43
N PRO A 250 35.60 -0.87 -7.06
CA PRO A 250 35.97 -2.25 -6.70
C PRO A 250 36.74 -2.99 -7.80
N GLU A 251 36.46 -2.68 -9.06
CA GLU A 251 37.10 -3.33 -10.21
C GLU A 251 38.56 -2.89 -10.39
N GLN A 252 38.86 -1.61 -10.09
CA GLN A 252 40.22 -1.07 -10.18
C GLN A 252 41.11 -1.69 -9.09
N VAL A 253 40.62 -1.76 -7.85
CA VAL A 253 41.36 -2.38 -6.73
C VAL A 253 41.63 -3.85 -7.02
N TRP A 254 40.62 -4.60 -7.50
CA TRP A 254 40.82 -6.01 -7.83
C TRP A 254 41.84 -6.19 -8.96
N ARG A 255 41.78 -5.36 -10.01
CA ARG A 255 42.73 -5.40 -11.12
C ARG A 255 44.15 -5.08 -10.66
N GLN A 256 44.33 -4.04 -9.85
CA GLN A 256 45.63 -3.65 -9.32
C GLN A 256 46.28 -4.77 -8.49
N VAL A 257 45.51 -5.39 -7.58
CA VAL A 257 45.99 -6.52 -6.77
C VAL A 257 46.26 -7.76 -7.63
N TRP A 258 45.43 -7.99 -8.66
CA TRP A 258 45.65 -9.09 -9.61
C TRP A 258 46.95 -8.88 -10.38
N GLU A 259 47.15 -7.70 -10.97
CA GLU A 259 48.35 -7.32 -11.71
C GLU A 259 49.59 -7.41 -10.83
N SER A 260 49.56 -6.88 -9.61
CA SER A 260 50.69 -6.96 -8.67
C SER A 260 51.01 -8.40 -8.25
N SER A 261 49.99 -9.24 -8.08
CA SER A 261 50.19 -10.66 -7.74
C SER A 261 50.72 -11.48 -8.92
N THR A 262 50.31 -11.14 -10.14
CA THR A 262 50.70 -11.86 -11.36
C THR A 262 52.07 -11.39 -11.84
N SER A 263 52.39 -10.10 -11.71
CA SER A 263 53.73 -9.57 -11.99
C SER A 263 54.76 -10.07 -10.97
N ALA A 264 54.37 -10.21 -9.70
CA ALA A 264 55.20 -10.89 -8.70
C ALA A 264 55.37 -12.39 -8.99
N ALA A 265 54.40 -13.04 -9.62
CA ALA A 265 54.51 -14.43 -10.07
C ALA A 265 55.32 -14.59 -11.38
N ALA A 266 55.43 -13.53 -12.18
CA ALA A 266 56.27 -13.46 -13.37
C ALA A 266 57.75 -13.20 -13.05
N VAL A 267 58.09 -12.96 -11.78
CA VAL A 267 59.47 -12.99 -11.29
C VAL A 267 60.06 -14.37 -11.54
N ASP A 268 61.23 -14.37 -12.19
CA ASP A 268 61.96 -15.51 -12.77
C ASP A 268 61.66 -16.88 -12.09
N PRO A 269 61.21 -17.90 -12.85
CA PRO A 269 61.03 -19.26 -12.32
C PRO A 269 62.31 -19.87 -11.73
N GLY A 270 63.49 -19.31 -12.00
CA GLY A 270 64.76 -19.65 -11.33
C GLY A 270 64.96 -19.04 -9.93
N ALA A 271 64.16 -18.05 -9.53
CA ALA A 271 64.32 -17.36 -8.24
C ALA A 271 64.03 -18.29 -7.06
N VAL A 272 64.91 -18.29 -6.06
CA VAL A 272 64.75 -19.12 -4.86
C VAL A 272 63.60 -18.62 -3.97
N PRO A 273 62.93 -19.48 -3.19
CA PRO A 273 61.80 -19.09 -2.33
C PRO A 273 61.99 -17.82 -1.47
N PRO A 274 63.16 -17.55 -0.86
CA PRO A 274 63.37 -16.30 -0.12
C PRO A 274 63.40 -15.07 -1.02
N GLU A 275 63.89 -15.16 -2.25
CA GLU A 275 63.90 -14.06 -3.21
C GLU A 275 62.50 -13.77 -3.74
N ARG A 276 61.68 -14.80 -3.99
CA ARG A 276 60.25 -14.59 -4.33
C ARG A 276 59.48 -13.94 -3.18
N LYS A 277 59.81 -14.31 -1.94
CA LYS A 277 59.21 -13.72 -0.73
C LYS A 277 59.68 -12.29 -0.51
N ALA A 278 60.95 -11.98 -0.78
CA ALA A 278 61.50 -10.63 -0.72
C ALA A 278 60.96 -9.75 -1.85
N ALA A 279 60.83 -10.26 -3.08
CA ALA A 279 60.20 -9.57 -4.20
C ALA A 279 58.72 -9.29 -3.92
N ALA A 280 57.97 -10.27 -3.42
CA ALA A 280 56.59 -10.07 -3.00
C ALA A 280 56.44 -9.06 -1.85
N ALA A 281 57.43 -8.96 -0.94
CA ALA A 281 57.49 -7.96 0.12
C ALA A 281 57.94 -6.57 -0.37
N ALA A 282 58.73 -6.52 -1.45
CA ALA A 282 59.25 -5.30 -2.06
C ALA A 282 58.29 -4.67 -3.08
N VAL A 283 57.27 -5.41 -3.55
CA VAL A 283 56.11 -4.83 -4.26
C VAL A 283 55.31 -4.00 -3.27
N VAL A 284 55.82 -2.80 -3.00
CA VAL A 284 55.05 -1.71 -2.42
C VAL A 284 53.96 -1.41 -3.42
N PRO A 285 52.66 -1.58 -3.08
CA PRO A 285 51.59 -1.22 -3.99
C PRO A 285 51.80 0.26 -4.36
N PRO A 286 51.81 0.62 -5.66
CA PRO A 286 51.97 2.01 -6.05
C PRO A 286 50.90 2.83 -5.33
N PRO A 287 51.24 4.02 -4.80
CA PRO A 287 50.25 4.88 -4.16
C PRO A 287 49.08 5.03 -5.12
N LEU A 288 47.88 4.69 -4.65
CA LEU A 288 46.66 4.87 -5.43
C LEU A 288 46.64 6.33 -5.86
N ALA A 289 46.76 6.56 -7.18
CA ALA A 289 46.59 7.90 -7.72
C ALA A 289 45.26 8.42 -7.18
N PRO A 290 45.23 9.63 -6.57
CA PRO A 290 43.99 10.22 -6.12
C PRO A 290 43.05 10.19 -7.33
N ALA A 291 41.84 9.64 -7.14
CA ALA A 291 40.85 9.56 -8.20
C ALA A 291 40.75 10.95 -8.83
N ASP A 292 41.00 11.04 -10.13
CA ASP A 292 40.95 12.30 -10.87
C ASP A 292 39.71 13.08 -10.41
N GLU A 293 39.96 14.18 -9.69
CA GLU A 293 38.92 15.16 -9.39
C GLU A 293 38.28 15.48 -10.74
N PRO A 294 36.94 15.41 -10.87
CA PRO A 294 36.29 15.65 -12.13
C PRO A 294 36.67 17.05 -12.61
N SER A 295 37.52 17.10 -13.63
CA SER A 295 37.98 18.28 -14.35
C SER A 295 36.95 19.41 -14.26
N GLU A 296 37.22 20.37 -13.38
CA GLU A 296 36.53 21.65 -13.39
C GLU A 296 36.81 22.24 -14.77
N ARG A 297 35.74 22.33 -15.55
CA ARG A 297 35.64 23.02 -16.81
C ARG A 297 35.95 24.50 -16.56
N SER A 298 37.23 24.83 -16.57
CA SER A 298 37.74 26.19 -16.73
C SER A 298 37.53 26.60 -18.18
N GLU A 299 36.65 27.57 -18.40
CA GLU A 299 36.79 28.62 -19.41
C GLU A 299 35.57 29.56 -19.33
N ARG A 300 35.72 30.69 -18.63
CA ARG A 300 35.20 31.98 -19.11
C ARG A 300 35.96 33.15 -18.50
N PRO A 301 36.16 34.23 -19.28
CA PRO A 301 37.24 35.18 -19.07
C PRO A 301 36.85 36.31 -18.12
N GLU A 302 37.93 36.92 -17.64
CA GLU A 302 38.07 38.09 -16.80
C GLU A 302 37.19 39.28 -17.23
N GLY A 303 36.58 39.91 -16.23
CA GLY A 303 35.85 41.17 -16.33
C GLY A 303 36.00 41.92 -15.01
N ASN A 304 36.98 42.82 -15.02
CA ASN A 304 37.41 43.77 -14.00
C ASN A 304 36.27 44.49 -13.27
N ASP A 305 36.39 44.68 -11.95
CA ASP A 305 36.36 46.01 -11.33
C ASP A 305 36.70 45.97 -9.83
N THR A 306 37.69 46.80 -9.49
CA THR A 306 38.23 47.14 -8.19
C THR A 306 37.32 48.10 -7.42
N CYS A 307 37.18 47.94 -6.10
CA CYS A 307 37.49 49.02 -5.15
C CYS A 307 37.58 48.50 -3.71
N SER A 308 38.58 49.01 -3.02
CA SER A 308 39.11 48.64 -1.72
C SER A 308 38.52 49.44 -0.54
N VAL A 309 38.84 48.97 0.68
CA VAL A 309 39.23 49.75 1.89
C VAL A 309 38.38 49.54 3.18
N THR A 310 39.05 48.81 4.10
CA THR A 310 39.15 48.86 5.59
C THR A 310 38.00 48.52 6.55
N ALA A 311 38.19 47.39 7.24
CA ALA A 311 38.35 47.19 8.70
C ALA A 311 37.60 48.11 9.70
N HIS A 312 36.69 47.53 10.51
CA HIS A 312 36.82 47.22 11.95
C HIS A 312 35.44 46.87 12.56
N GLY A 313 35.40 45.94 13.51
CA GLY A 313 34.34 45.90 14.52
C GLY A 313 33.66 44.55 14.72
N ASP A 314 33.92 43.97 15.89
CA ASP A 314 33.26 42.80 16.49
C ASP A 314 31.74 42.75 16.31
N GLN A 315 31.21 41.60 15.88
CA GLN A 315 29.95 41.05 16.39
C GLN A 315 29.73 39.58 16.00
N LEU A 316 29.32 38.80 16.99
CA LEU A 316 29.00 37.37 16.99
C LEU A 316 27.90 36.99 15.97
N PRO A 317 27.85 35.74 15.47
CA PRO A 317 27.03 35.39 14.31
C PRO A 317 25.55 35.23 14.66
N ALA A 318 24.71 36.08 14.08
CA ALA A 318 23.29 35.82 13.90
C ALA A 318 23.07 34.86 12.73
N ALA A 319 22.09 33.98 12.90
CA ALA A 319 21.71 32.87 12.02
C ALA A 319 21.84 33.15 10.51
N VAL A 320 22.71 32.37 9.86
CA VAL A 320 22.80 32.23 8.40
C VAL A 320 21.50 31.61 7.89
N ALA A 321 20.63 32.44 7.32
CA ALA A 321 19.59 31.97 6.41
C ALA A 321 20.26 31.49 5.11
N PRO A 322 19.91 30.31 4.57
CA PRO A 322 20.50 29.84 3.32
C PRO A 322 20.00 30.72 2.16
N SER A 323 20.89 31.57 1.66
CA SER A 323 20.75 32.29 0.39
C SER A 323 20.84 31.28 -0.77
N HIS A 324 19.68 30.77 -1.20
CA HIS A 324 19.56 30.02 -2.46
C HIS A 324 19.60 31.00 -3.66
N SER A 325 20.77 31.54 -3.97
CA SER A 325 21.03 32.28 -5.22
C SER A 325 22.08 31.52 -6.03
N GLY A 326 21.62 30.74 -7.02
CA GLY A 326 22.53 29.98 -7.89
C GLY A 326 21.91 28.84 -8.69
N GLY A 327 20.60 28.56 -8.54
CA GLY A 327 19.88 27.62 -9.41
C GLY A 327 19.62 28.25 -10.77
N GLY A 328 20.59 28.10 -11.66
CA GLY A 328 20.61 28.65 -13.01
C GLY A 328 19.37 28.30 -13.83
N VAL A 329 19.09 29.15 -14.81
CA VAL A 329 17.97 29.09 -15.77
C VAL A 329 17.74 27.67 -16.34
N GLY A 330 18.78 26.83 -16.44
CA GLY A 330 18.70 25.43 -16.87
C GLY A 330 17.89 24.50 -15.94
N GLU A 331 18.03 24.62 -14.61
CA GLU A 331 17.34 23.69 -13.69
C GLU A 331 15.82 23.96 -13.63
N ARG A 332 15.43 25.22 -13.89
CA ARG A 332 14.00 25.58 -14.04
C ARG A 332 13.42 25.04 -15.35
N ALA A 333 14.20 25.06 -16.42
CA ALA A 333 13.80 24.50 -17.71
C ALA A 333 13.63 22.96 -17.62
N ASP A 334 14.56 22.26 -16.99
CA ASP A 334 14.51 20.80 -16.83
C ASP A 334 13.31 20.36 -15.96
N ARG A 335 13.01 21.10 -14.88
CA ARG A 335 11.82 20.80 -14.05
C ARG A 335 10.53 21.08 -14.80
N ALA A 336 10.49 22.10 -15.66
CA ALA A 336 9.31 22.39 -16.48
C ALA A 336 9.09 21.28 -17.53
N ASP A 337 10.16 20.80 -18.17
CA ASP A 337 10.08 19.72 -19.16
C ASP A 337 9.66 18.39 -18.51
N LEU A 338 10.22 18.05 -17.34
CA LEU A 338 9.79 16.88 -16.57
C LEU A 338 8.32 16.94 -16.17
N ARG A 339 7.81 18.12 -15.77
CA ARG A 339 6.39 18.31 -15.45
C ARG A 339 5.51 18.18 -16.69
N ARG A 340 5.97 18.64 -17.85
CA ARG A 340 5.26 18.50 -19.13
C ARG A 340 5.17 17.04 -19.56
N ARG A 341 6.31 16.31 -19.59
CA ARG A 341 6.33 14.88 -19.90
C ARG A 341 5.45 14.05 -18.96
N ALA A 342 5.44 14.40 -17.66
CA ALA A 342 4.57 13.76 -16.69
C ALA A 342 3.09 14.11 -16.86
N ALA A 343 2.75 15.27 -17.43
CA ALA A 343 1.37 15.61 -17.79
C ALA A 343 0.94 14.85 -19.05
N ASP A 344 1.80 14.82 -20.08
CA ASP A 344 1.55 14.15 -21.36
C ASP A 344 1.36 12.63 -21.16
N ALA A 345 2.19 12.00 -20.33
CA ALA A 345 2.04 10.58 -19.98
C ALA A 345 0.67 10.29 -19.33
N ARG A 346 0.18 11.18 -18.45
CA ARG A 346 -1.13 11.02 -17.81
C ARG A 346 -2.29 11.19 -18.79
N VAL A 347 -2.16 12.07 -19.77
CA VAL A 347 -3.15 12.22 -20.86
C VAL A 347 -3.18 10.96 -21.71
N GLN A 348 -2.03 10.38 -22.04
CA GLN A 348 -1.93 9.19 -22.88
C GLN A 348 -2.48 7.93 -22.18
N ASP A 349 -2.15 7.72 -20.91
CA ASP A 349 -2.73 6.65 -20.08
C ASP A 349 -4.26 6.76 -20.03
N LEU A 350 -4.79 7.99 -19.96
CA LEU A 350 -6.23 8.22 -19.89
C LEU A 350 -6.91 8.10 -21.26
N ALA A 351 -6.21 8.43 -22.34
CA ALA A 351 -6.69 8.23 -23.70
C ALA A 351 -6.84 6.72 -23.98
N GLU A 352 -5.85 5.91 -23.61
CA GLU A 352 -5.94 4.45 -23.76
C GLU A 352 -7.16 3.88 -23.01
N LEU A 353 -7.43 4.36 -21.80
CA LEU A 353 -8.62 3.98 -21.04
C LEU A 353 -9.92 4.38 -21.75
N LEU A 354 -10.02 5.61 -22.27
CA LEU A 354 -11.21 6.10 -22.96
C LEU A 354 -11.45 5.35 -24.28
N CYS A 355 -10.38 5.11 -25.05
CA CYS A 355 -10.42 4.37 -26.30
C CYS A 355 -10.80 2.89 -26.09
N SER A 356 -10.53 2.31 -24.91
CA SER A 356 -11.03 0.97 -24.52
C SER A 356 -12.52 0.94 -24.12
N GLY A 357 -13.22 2.07 -24.20
CA GLY A 357 -14.64 2.20 -23.86
C GLY A 357 -14.93 2.48 -22.38
N ALA A 358 -13.91 2.77 -21.57
CA ALA A 358 -14.13 3.09 -20.15
C ALA A 358 -14.66 4.52 -19.97
N ALA A 359 -15.78 4.67 -19.27
CA ALA A 359 -16.26 5.99 -18.86
C ALA A 359 -15.47 6.49 -17.64
N VAL A 360 -14.54 7.42 -17.84
CA VAL A 360 -13.74 8.04 -16.76
C VAL A 360 -14.19 9.47 -16.53
N THR A 361 -14.62 9.79 -15.31
CA THR A 361 -14.98 11.16 -14.91
C THR A 361 -13.75 11.95 -14.46
N GLY A 362 -13.85 13.29 -14.43
CA GLY A 362 -12.75 14.14 -13.96
C GLY A 362 -12.40 13.95 -12.47
N GLU A 363 -13.39 13.59 -11.64
CA GLU A 363 -13.16 13.23 -10.23
C GLU A 363 -12.35 11.94 -10.12
N GLN A 364 -12.72 10.92 -10.90
CA GLN A 364 -11.97 9.66 -10.95
C GLN A 364 -10.54 9.86 -11.45
N ALA A 365 -10.34 10.67 -12.50
CA ALA A 365 -9.01 11.03 -12.99
C ALA A 365 -8.18 11.79 -11.93
N GLY A 366 -8.82 12.68 -11.16
CA GLY A 366 -8.21 13.38 -10.02
C GLY A 366 -7.67 12.41 -8.97
N VAL A 367 -8.48 11.42 -8.60
CA VAL A 367 -8.09 10.37 -7.65
C VAL A 367 -6.97 9.49 -8.21
N ILE A 368 -7.07 9.06 -9.48
CA ILE A 368 -6.08 8.17 -10.11
C ILE A 368 -4.68 8.80 -10.13
N PHE A 369 -4.58 10.10 -10.44
CA PHE A 369 -3.28 10.77 -10.60
C PHE A 369 -2.86 11.65 -9.42
N GLY A 370 -3.63 11.64 -8.33
CA GLY A 370 -3.36 12.50 -7.16
C GLY A 370 -3.37 13.98 -7.50
N VAL A 371 -4.29 14.42 -8.36
CA VAL A 371 -4.45 15.82 -8.77
C VAL A 371 -5.83 16.36 -8.38
N SER A 372 -5.98 17.68 -8.38
CA SER A 372 -7.28 18.31 -8.12
C SER A 372 -8.34 17.84 -9.13
N GLU A 373 -9.61 17.81 -8.72
CA GLU A 373 -10.73 17.44 -9.60
C GLU A 373 -10.77 18.31 -10.87
N ARG A 374 -10.44 19.59 -10.76
CA ARG A 374 -10.34 20.51 -11.90
C ARG A 374 -9.25 20.06 -12.88
N THR A 375 -8.09 19.65 -12.37
CA THR A 375 -6.99 19.10 -13.18
C THR A 375 -7.40 17.76 -13.80
N GLY A 376 -8.10 16.90 -13.06
CA GLY A 376 -8.62 15.64 -13.57
C GLY A 376 -9.62 15.83 -14.72
N ARG A 377 -10.55 16.78 -14.59
CA ARG A 377 -11.47 17.17 -15.70
C ARG A 377 -10.72 17.63 -16.94
N ARG A 378 -9.65 18.43 -16.76
CA ARG A 378 -8.80 18.88 -17.87
C ARG A 378 -8.09 17.72 -18.56
N LEU A 379 -7.50 16.79 -17.80
CA LEU A 379 -6.86 15.59 -18.35
C LEU A 379 -7.84 14.72 -19.13
N VAL A 380 -9.08 14.55 -18.64
CA VAL A 380 -10.13 13.81 -19.37
C VAL A 380 -10.50 14.48 -20.69
N ALA A 381 -10.60 15.81 -20.71
CA ALA A 381 -10.90 16.54 -21.93
C ALA A 381 -9.76 16.41 -22.96
N GLU A 382 -8.50 16.59 -22.54
CA GLU A 382 -7.32 16.42 -23.40
C GLU A 382 -7.22 14.98 -23.94
N ALA A 383 -7.45 13.97 -23.10
CA ALA A 383 -7.41 12.57 -23.51
C ALA A 383 -8.51 12.18 -24.51
N LYS A 384 -9.73 12.75 -24.37
CA LYS A 384 -10.80 12.57 -25.36
C LYS A 384 -10.37 13.13 -26.72
N THR A 385 -9.78 14.32 -26.74
CA THR A 385 -9.28 14.90 -28.00
C THR A 385 -8.18 14.05 -28.64
N THR A 386 -7.38 13.34 -27.85
CA THR A 386 -6.39 12.37 -28.37
C THR A 386 -7.06 11.12 -28.96
N CYS A 387 -8.14 10.60 -28.36
CA CYS A 387 -8.89 9.47 -28.91
C CYS A 387 -9.66 9.82 -30.20
N ASP A 388 -10.13 11.06 -30.32
CA ASP A 388 -10.87 11.53 -31.50
C ASP A 388 -9.94 11.86 -32.69
N GLN A 389 -8.62 11.97 -32.46
CA GLN A 389 -7.66 12.15 -33.55
C GLN A 389 -7.49 10.83 -34.32
N PRO A 390 -7.75 10.80 -35.63
CA PRO A 390 -7.45 9.62 -36.45
C PRO A 390 -5.95 9.29 -36.32
N PRO A 391 -5.57 8.00 -36.28
CA PRO A 391 -4.17 7.63 -36.14
C PRO A 391 -3.37 8.32 -37.24
N ALA A 392 -2.43 9.17 -36.83
CA ALA A 392 -1.58 9.90 -37.77
C ALA A 392 -0.99 8.88 -38.74
N ALA A 393 -1.28 9.03 -40.04
CA ALA A 393 -0.79 8.14 -41.07
C ALA A 393 0.72 7.96 -40.87
N ALA A 394 1.14 6.72 -40.68
CA ALA A 394 2.53 6.42 -40.35
C ALA A 394 3.44 7.12 -41.38
N PRO A 395 4.41 7.92 -40.94
CA PRO A 395 5.31 8.64 -41.85
C PRO A 395 6.23 7.60 -42.51
N GLY A 396 5.78 7.04 -43.64
CA GLY A 396 6.50 6.00 -44.36
C GLY A 396 5.76 5.29 -45.50
N ALA A 397 4.46 5.53 -45.72
CA ALA A 397 3.69 4.83 -46.75
C ALA A 397 3.56 5.56 -48.10
N ALA A 398 4.34 6.62 -48.35
CA ALA A 398 4.35 7.33 -49.63
C ALA A 398 5.78 7.36 -50.20
N GLY A 399 6.13 6.35 -50.98
CA GLY A 399 7.43 6.23 -51.64
C GLY A 399 7.74 4.82 -52.13
N GLY A 400 6.78 4.15 -52.78
CA GLY A 400 7.05 2.95 -53.56
C GLY A 400 7.05 3.34 -55.03
N ASP A 401 8.23 3.59 -55.58
CA ASP A 401 8.45 3.76 -57.01
C ASP A 401 8.88 2.40 -57.58
N ASP A 402 8.23 2.05 -58.68
CA ASP A 402 8.30 0.76 -59.37
C ASP A 402 9.70 0.50 -59.94
N THR A 403 10.35 -0.62 -59.61
CA THR A 403 11.12 -1.38 -60.62
C THR A 403 11.63 -2.75 -60.15
N HIS A 404 11.58 -3.67 -61.12
CA HIS A 404 12.30 -4.95 -61.24
C HIS A 404 11.76 -6.19 -60.52
N ALA A 405 10.86 -6.84 -61.25
CA ALA A 405 10.77 -8.29 -61.35
C ALA A 405 12.14 -8.93 -61.66
N ALA A 406 12.55 -9.87 -60.81
CA ALA A 406 13.51 -10.92 -61.16
C ALA A 406 13.11 -12.19 -60.41
N ALA A 407 12.75 -13.21 -61.18
CA ALA A 407 12.45 -14.56 -60.73
C ALA A 407 13.75 -15.30 -60.37
N VAL A 408 13.77 -16.01 -59.23
CA VAL A 408 14.64 -17.17 -58.98
C VAL A 408 13.89 -18.17 -58.07
N PRO A 409 13.95 -19.50 -58.32
CA PRO A 409 13.11 -20.50 -57.67
C PRO A 409 13.82 -21.27 -56.53
N GLY A 410 13.00 -21.93 -55.70
CA GLY A 410 13.28 -23.28 -55.19
C GLY A 410 14.18 -23.42 -53.94
N ALA A 411 13.54 -23.62 -52.78
CA ALA A 411 13.97 -24.47 -51.66
C ALA A 411 12.84 -24.37 -50.63
N GLY A 412 12.21 -25.40 -50.09
CA GLY A 412 12.67 -26.74 -49.77
C GLY A 412 11.93 -27.10 -48.49
N GLU A 413 11.27 -28.26 -48.51
CA GLU A 413 10.50 -28.84 -47.42
C GLU A 413 11.19 -28.76 -46.05
N GLN A 414 10.44 -28.41 -45.01
CA GLN A 414 10.55 -29.00 -43.66
C GLN A 414 9.44 -28.48 -42.74
N HIS A 415 8.25 -29.08 -42.83
CA HIS A 415 7.26 -29.02 -41.75
C HIS A 415 6.83 -30.44 -41.39
N ARG A 416 7.57 -31.05 -40.44
CA ARG A 416 7.30 -32.37 -39.89
C ARG A 416 6.98 -32.25 -38.39
N LEU A 417 5.70 -32.50 -38.09
CA LEU A 417 5.16 -33.20 -36.93
C LEU A 417 5.73 -32.90 -35.53
N LEU A 418 4.93 -32.18 -34.72
CA LEU A 418 4.79 -32.47 -33.29
C LEU A 418 3.30 -32.55 -32.95
N GLN A 419 2.72 -33.74 -33.14
CA GLN A 419 1.45 -34.13 -32.52
C GLN A 419 1.74 -34.59 -31.09
N PHE A 420 1.09 -33.97 -30.11
CA PHE A 420 1.06 -34.44 -28.72
C PHE A 420 -0.10 -35.44 -28.55
N PRO A 421 0.11 -36.61 -27.94
CA PRO A 421 -0.95 -37.58 -27.68
C PRO A 421 -1.83 -37.14 -26.50
N GLY A 422 -3.11 -37.49 -26.62
CA GLY A 422 -4.22 -37.04 -25.78
C GLY A 422 -4.18 -37.49 -24.32
N ALA A 423 -4.76 -36.65 -23.47
CA ALA A 423 -5.12 -36.98 -22.10
C ALA A 423 -6.55 -37.54 -22.09
N GLU A 424 -6.67 -38.82 -21.77
CA GLU A 424 -7.94 -39.47 -21.47
C GLU A 424 -8.49 -38.97 -20.13
N SER A 425 -9.80 -38.70 -20.11
CA SER A 425 -10.58 -38.32 -18.93
C SER A 425 -11.24 -39.56 -18.31
N PRO A 426 -11.15 -39.80 -16.99
CA PRO A 426 -11.93 -40.86 -16.36
C PRO A 426 -13.32 -40.35 -15.97
N HIS A 427 -14.35 -40.85 -16.65
CA HIS A 427 -15.75 -40.65 -16.28
C HIS A 427 -16.21 -41.67 -15.23
N ALA A 428 -16.85 -41.10 -14.20
CA ALA A 428 -17.62 -41.68 -13.11
C ALA A 428 -18.39 -42.99 -13.40
N GLY A 429 -18.18 -43.98 -12.54
CA GLY A 429 -19.04 -45.16 -12.36
C GLY A 429 -19.86 -45.04 -11.08
N ARG A 430 -21.19 -45.17 -11.22
CA ARG A 430 -22.23 -45.07 -10.19
C ARG A 430 -22.20 -46.23 -9.20
N SER A 431 -22.55 -45.91 -7.97
CA SER A 431 -22.97 -46.84 -6.91
C SER A 431 -24.31 -47.51 -7.25
N ALA A 432 -24.43 -48.77 -6.87
CA ALA A 432 -25.68 -49.47 -6.55
C ALA A 432 -25.60 -49.89 -5.08
#